data_AF-A0A7J9ZD60-F1
#
_entry.id   AF-A0A7J9ZD60-F1
#
_cell.length_a   1.000
_cell.length_b   1.000
_cell.length_c   1.000
_cell.angle_alpha   90.00
_cell.angle_beta   90.00
_cell.angle_gamma   90.00
#
_symmetry.space_group_name_H-M   'P 1'
#
loop_
_entity.id
_entity.type
_entity.pdbx_description
1 polymer ?
#
loop_
_entity_poly.entity_id
_entity_poly.type
_entity_poly.pdbx_seq_one_letter_code
_entity_poly.pdbx_strand_id
1 'polypeptide(L)'
;MTPEQYRDFKTSLRDALLADGIDPADVDVRLQGSAAHFFSGPHKQFPGPGHPDWNPTTEQAVRDWFGDDPARPKSRPFDSGKKLGVDPKLSDYDVQISSDKMLEVVQRRWEEKDFKGELLKEPFGFANRDAVSQSFRKLNRWAHRWRGKTGRDIAPALFGSSGPPHKGSDISAHFRPDDWIVDLVERSSR
;
A
#
# COMPACT_ATOMS: atom_id res chain seq x y z
N MET A 1 6.46 9.87 6.26
CA MET A 1 5.61 10.61 7.23
C MET A 1 6.47 10.99 8.42
N THR A 2 6.22 12.14 9.04
CA THR A 2 6.78 12.45 10.37
C THR A 2 6.06 11.63 11.45
N PRO A 3 6.61 11.50 12.67
CA PRO A 3 5.91 10.82 13.78
C PRO A 3 4.53 11.43 14.09
N GLU A 4 4.41 12.75 14.02
CA GLU A 4 3.13 13.46 14.19
C GLU A 4 2.14 13.11 13.08
N GLN A 5 2.58 13.16 11.82
CA GLN A 5 1.75 12.72 10.70
C GLN A 5 1.32 11.27 10.85
N TYR A 6 2.18 10.39 11.35
CA TYR A 6 1.81 8.99 11.58
C TYR A 6 0.74 8.84 12.66
N ARG A 7 0.83 9.60 13.77
CA ARG A 7 -0.24 9.63 14.79
C ARG A 7 -1.57 10.08 14.21
N ASP A 8 -1.58 11.19 13.47
CA ASP A 8 -2.77 11.66 12.76
C ASP A 8 -3.31 10.63 11.77
N PHE A 9 -2.40 9.92 11.07
CA PHE A 9 -2.76 8.91 10.08
C PHE A 9 -3.57 7.80 10.73
N LYS A 10 -3.08 7.27 11.86
CA LYS A 10 -3.77 6.24 12.65
C LYS A 10 -5.11 6.71 13.19
N THR A 11 -5.12 7.83 13.92
CA THR A 11 -6.35 8.36 14.54
C THR A 11 -7.41 8.61 13.47
N SER A 12 -7.03 9.25 12.38
CA SER A 12 -7.98 9.57 11.33
C SER A 12 -8.41 8.37 10.47
N LEU A 13 -7.63 7.29 10.42
CA LEU A 13 -8.04 6.01 9.82
C LEU A 13 -9.10 5.33 10.69
N ARG A 14 -8.84 5.25 12.00
CA ARG A 14 -9.80 4.74 12.98
C ARG A 14 -11.15 5.47 12.87
N ASP A 15 -11.11 6.80 12.85
CA ASP A 15 -12.32 7.62 12.75
C ASP A 15 -13.05 7.41 11.40
N ALA A 16 -12.31 7.14 10.32
CA ALA A 16 -12.90 6.83 9.02
C ALA A 16 -13.63 5.48 9.01
N LEU A 17 -13.04 4.44 9.61
CA LEU A 17 -13.65 3.13 9.75
C LEU A 17 -14.93 3.21 10.60
N LEU A 18 -14.86 3.88 11.76
CA LEU A 18 -16.03 4.10 12.63
C LEU A 18 -17.15 4.84 11.89
N ALA A 19 -16.81 5.88 11.13
CA ALA A 19 -17.79 6.66 10.38
C ALA A 19 -18.39 5.89 9.18
N ASP A 20 -17.74 4.82 8.72
CA ASP A 20 -18.29 3.87 7.74
C ASP A 20 -18.99 2.67 8.43
N GLY A 21 -19.14 2.68 9.77
CA GLY A 21 -19.86 1.66 10.53
C GLY A 21 -19.05 0.39 10.83
N ILE A 22 -17.73 0.45 10.70
CA ILE A 22 -16.82 -0.66 10.99
C ILE A 22 -16.15 -0.43 12.34
N ASP A 23 -16.24 -1.41 13.24
CA ASP A 23 -15.51 -1.40 14.50
C ASP A 23 -14.01 -1.65 14.20
N PRO A 24 -13.11 -0.73 14.58
CA PRO A 24 -11.67 -0.92 14.43
C PRO A 24 -11.12 -2.22 15.07
N ALA A 25 -11.81 -2.80 16.06
CA ALA A 25 -11.43 -4.07 16.66
C ALA A 25 -11.62 -5.28 15.71
N ASP A 26 -12.45 -5.14 14.67
CA ASP A 26 -12.70 -6.18 13.66
C ASP A 26 -11.78 -6.06 12.43
N VAL A 27 -10.72 -5.25 12.51
CA VAL A 27 -9.86 -4.91 11.39
C VAL A 27 -8.38 -5.05 11.76
N ASP A 28 -7.65 -5.87 11.00
CA ASP A 28 -6.18 -5.87 11.00
C ASP A 28 -5.69 -4.94 9.89
N VAL A 29 -4.90 -3.92 10.24
CA VAL A 29 -4.32 -2.97 9.28
C VAL A 29 -2.80 -3.06 9.32
N ARG A 30 -2.18 -3.17 8.14
CA ARG A 30 -0.73 -3.25 7.98
C ARG A 30 -0.24 -2.29 6.92
N LEU A 31 0.90 -1.65 7.17
CA LEU A 31 1.66 -0.98 6.12
C LEU A 31 2.55 -2.00 5.43
N GLN A 32 2.58 -1.93 4.10
CA GLN A 32 3.34 -2.85 3.26
C GLN A 32 4.18 -2.09 2.24
N GLY A 33 4.89 -2.86 1.41
CA GLY A 33 5.73 -2.34 0.34
C GLY A 33 7.01 -1.70 0.85
N SER A 34 7.68 -0.94 -0.01
CA SER A 34 8.96 -0.30 0.31
C SER A 34 8.87 0.76 1.41
N ALA A 35 7.66 1.27 1.71
CA ALA A 35 7.45 2.17 2.83
C ALA A 35 7.64 1.49 4.20
N ALA A 36 7.31 0.21 4.31
CA ALA A 36 7.48 -0.58 5.52
C ALA A 36 8.82 -1.33 5.53
N HIS A 37 9.24 -1.86 4.37
CA HIS A 37 10.37 -2.77 4.23
C HIS A 37 11.64 -2.14 3.63
N PHE A 38 11.61 -0.83 3.39
CA PHE A 38 12.65 -0.01 2.73
C PHE A 38 12.95 -0.36 1.26
N PHE A 39 12.84 -1.63 0.83
CA PHE A 39 13.06 -2.06 -0.55
C PHE A 39 11.75 -2.49 -1.23
N SER A 40 11.69 -2.31 -2.55
CA SER A 40 10.60 -2.86 -3.35
C SER A 40 10.66 -4.39 -3.42
N GLY A 41 9.50 -5.00 -3.68
CA GLY A 41 9.43 -6.44 -3.90
C GLY A 41 10.27 -6.89 -5.12
N PRO A 42 10.61 -8.19 -5.20
CA PRO A 42 11.54 -8.74 -6.21
C PRO A 42 11.12 -8.48 -7.67
N HIS A 43 9.82 -8.35 -7.91
CA HIS A 43 9.24 -8.08 -9.22
C HIS A 43 9.41 -6.62 -9.69
N LYS A 44 9.81 -5.69 -8.80
CA LYS A 44 10.11 -4.29 -9.14
C LYS A 44 11.61 -4.06 -9.05
N GLN A 45 12.32 -4.39 -10.13
CA GLN A 45 13.77 -4.23 -10.20
C GLN A 45 14.19 -2.81 -10.58
N PHE A 46 15.37 -2.39 -10.13
CA PHE A 46 15.99 -1.14 -10.54
C PHE A 46 16.48 -1.26 -12.00
N PRO A 47 16.09 -0.36 -12.92
CA PRO A 47 16.49 -0.49 -14.32
C PRO A 47 18.01 -0.32 -14.51
N GLY A 48 18.57 -0.94 -15.55
CA GLY A 48 20.00 -0.85 -15.86
C GLY A 48 20.44 0.51 -16.42
N PRO A 49 21.76 0.79 -16.49
CA PRO A 49 22.25 1.99 -17.18
C PRO A 49 21.90 1.88 -18.66
N GLY A 50 21.68 3.02 -19.33
CA GLY A 50 21.22 3.04 -20.72
C GLY A 50 19.75 2.62 -20.90
N HIS A 51 18.94 2.69 -19.85
CA HIS A 51 17.49 2.49 -19.98
C HIS A 51 16.91 3.54 -20.94
N PRO A 52 16.10 3.14 -21.95
CA PRO A 52 15.69 4.02 -23.05
C PRO A 52 14.89 5.24 -22.60
N ASP A 53 14.20 5.14 -21.46
CA ASP A 53 13.36 6.22 -20.92
C ASP A 53 14.15 7.24 -20.08
N TRP A 54 15.45 7.05 -19.87
CA TRP A 54 16.26 7.94 -19.03
C TRP A 54 16.83 9.10 -19.86
N ASN A 55 16.67 10.31 -19.35
CA ASN A 55 17.38 11.47 -19.86
C ASN A 55 18.82 11.50 -19.31
N PRO A 56 19.73 12.32 -19.90
CA PRO A 56 21.12 12.40 -19.44
C PRO A 56 21.28 12.74 -17.95
N THR A 57 20.38 13.53 -17.36
CA THR A 57 20.40 13.89 -15.94
C THR A 57 20.08 12.68 -15.05
N THR A 58 19.04 11.91 -15.39
CA THR A 58 18.70 10.66 -14.70
C THR A 58 19.85 9.66 -14.80
N GLU A 59 20.44 9.53 -15.99
CA GLU A 59 21.57 8.61 -16.19
C GLU A 59 22.77 9.01 -15.34
N GLN A 60 23.12 10.30 -15.30
CA GLN A 60 24.20 10.79 -14.45
C GLN A 60 23.90 10.57 -12.97
N ALA A 61 22.67 10.86 -12.49
CA ALA A 61 22.31 10.65 -11.10
C ALA A 61 22.38 9.18 -10.65
N VAL A 62 21.99 8.25 -11.53
CA VAL A 62 22.12 6.81 -11.28
C VAL A 62 23.59 6.39 -11.23
N ARG A 63 24.41 6.89 -12.17
CA ARG A 63 25.87 6.63 -12.20
C ARG A 63 26.56 7.23 -10.97
N ASP A 64 26.21 8.43 -10.54
CA ASP A 64 26.80 9.07 -9.35
C ASP A 64 26.46 8.30 -8.07
N TRP A 65 25.26 7.72 -7.99
CA TRP A 65 24.87 6.95 -6.80
C TRP A 65 25.49 5.56 -6.76
N PHE A 66 25.42 4.79 -7.84
CA PHE A 66 25.90 3.41 -7.85
C PHE A 66 27.38 3.28 -8.26
N GLY A 67 27.95 4.33 -8.85
CA GLY A 67 29.24 4.24 -9.53
C GLY A 67 29.20 3.16 -10.62
N ASP A 68 30.36 2.53 -10.82
CA ASP A 68 30.53 1.38 -11.70
C ASP A 68 30.38 0.03 -10.96
N ASP A 69 29.73 0.00 -9.79
CA ASP A 69 29.60 -1.22 -8.99
C ASP A 69 28.71 -2.27 -9.71
N PRO A 70 29.27 -3.41 -10.13
CA PRO A 70 28.49 -4.47 -10.76
C PRO A 70 27.52 -5.16 -9.78
N ALA A 71 27.73 -5.02 -8.47
CA ALA A 71 26.94 -5.65 -7.39
C ALA A 71 25.82 -4.75 -6.84
N ARG A 72 25.27 -3.86 -7.66
CA ARG A 72 24.17 -2.96 -7.29
C ARG A 72 22.91 -3.68 -6.77
N PRO A 73 22.13 -3.04 -5.88
CA PRO A 73 20.83 -3.54 -5.43
C PRO A 73 19.89 -3.84 -6.61
N LYS A 74 19.33 -5.06 -6.63
CA LYS A 74 18.32 -5.43 -7.63
C LYS A 74 16.98 -4.75 -7.37
N SER A 75 16.57 -4.67 -6.10
CA SER A 75 15.35 -3.98 -5.69
C SER A 75 15.59 -2.49 -5.49
N ARG A 76 14.54 -1.69 -5.71
CA ARG A 76 14.58 -0.24 -5.55
C ARG A 76 14.44 0.13 -4.07
N PRO A 77 15.39 0.88 -3.48
CA PRO A 77 15.16 1.52 -2.18
C PRO A 77 13.97 2.49 -2.23
N PHE A 78 13.35 2.74 -1.09
CA PHE A 78 12.23 3.67 -0.96
C PHE A 78 12.61 5.06 -1.50
N ASP A 79 11.76 5.63 -2.37
CA ASP A 79 11.96 6.90 -3.09
C ASP A 79 13.16 7.00 -4.03
N SER A 80 13.97 5.95 -4.18
CA SER A 80 15.10 5.98 -5.11
C SER A 80 14.66 6.35 -6.52
N GLY A 81 13.53 5.81 -6.98
CA GLY A 81 12.94 6.12 -8.29
C GLY A 81 12.74 7.61 -8.51
N LYS A 82 12.07 8.30 -7.56
CA LYS A 82 11.82 9.73 -7.66
C LYS A 82 13.08 10.56 -7.56
N LYS A 83 13.95 10.24 -6.59
CA LYS A 83 15.16 11.01 -6.31
C LYS A 83 16.16 10.98 -7.46
N LEU A 84 16.20 9.88 -8.20
CA LEU A 84 17.07 9.72 -9.36
C LEU A 84 16.43 10.12 -10.68
N GLY A 85 15.15 10.49 -10.70
CA GLY A 85 14.44 10.76 -11.94
C GLY A 85 14.14 9.52 -12.78
N VAL A 86 14.12 8.33 -12.17
CA VAL A 86 13.70 7.06 -12.80
C VAL A 86 12.18 6.89 -12.77
N ASP A 87 11.53 7.45 -11.75
CA ASP A 87 10.07 7.45 -11.60
C ASP A 87 9.58 8.89 -11.40
N PRO A 88 8.57 9.36 -12.16
CA PRO A 88 8.01 10.69 -11.93
C PRO A 88 7.29 10.83 -10.59
N LYS A 89 6.92 9.72 -9.93
CA LYS A 89 6.14 9.70 -8.69
C LYS A 89 6.99 9.26 -7.50
N LEU A 90 6.59 9.73 -6.32
CA LEU A 90 7.08 9.20 -5.05
C LEU A 90 6.59 7.76 -4.84
N SER A 91 7.29 7.00 -4.01
CA SER A 91 6.79 5.67 -3.61
C SER A 91 5.48 5.78 -2.80
N ASP A 92 4.56 4.87 -3.06
CA ASP A 92 3.23 4.84 -2.45
C ASP A 92 3.26 4.33 -0.99
N TYR A 93 2.16 4.56 -0.27
CA TYR A 93 1.87 3.87 0.98
C TYR A 93 0.82 2.79 0.73
N ASP A 94 1.28 1.53 0.68
CA ASP A 94 0.42 0.36 0.57
C ASP A 94 -0.19 0.04 1.94
N VAL A 95 -1.52 0.09 2.03
CA VAL A 95 -2.27 -0.17 3.27
C VAL A 95 -3.09 -1.43 3.07
N GLN A 96 -2.71 -2.52 3.72
CA GLN A 96 -3.54 -3.72 3.77
C GLN A 96 -4.54 -3.61 4.89
N ILE A 97 -5.80 -3.92 4.59
CA ILE A 97 -6.91 -3.96 5.53
C ILE A 97 -7.50 -5.37 5.43
N SER A 98 -7.56 -6.10 6.54
CA SER A 98 -8.07 -7.48 6.56
C SER A 98 -9.25 -7.56 7.52
N SER A 99 -10.43 -7.85 6.99
CA SER A 99 -11.67 -7.92 7.77
C SER A 99 -12.79 -8.61 6.97
N ASP A 100 -13.31 -9.72 7.51
CA ASP A 100 -14.45 -10.42 6.90
C ASP A 100 -15.71 -9.55 6.94
N LYS A 101 -15.94 -8.80 8.03
CA LYS A 101 -17.08 -7.88 8.15
C LYS A 101 -17.08 -6.82 7.05
N MET A 102 -15.91 -6.25 6.74
CA MET A 102 -15.81 -5.32 5.63
C MET A 102 -16.05 -6.01 4.28
N LEU A 103 -15.53 -7.23 4.11
CA LEU A 103 -15.70 -7.98 2.88
C LEU A 103 -17.16 -8.36 2.64
N GLU A 104 -17.91 -8.74 3.67
CA GLU A 104 -19.36 -9.00 3.61
C GLU A 104 -20.15 -7.77 3.14
N VAL A 105 -19.78 -6.57 3.61
CA VAL A 105 -20.40 -5.31 3.16
C VAL A 105 -20.12 -5.09 1.67
N VAL A 106 -18.88 -5.30 1.22
CA VAL A 106 -18.50 -5.15 -0.19
C VAL A 106 -19.19 -6.19 -1.06
N GLN A 107 -19.30 -7.44 -0.60
CA GLN A 107 -19.98 -8.51 -1.33
C GLN A 107 -21.46 -8.20 -1.53
N ARG A 108 -22.16 -7.77 -0.48
CA ARG A 108 -23.56 -7.35 -0.59
C ARG A 108 -23.72 -6.20 -1.58
N ARG A 109 -22.81 -5.23 -1.52
CA ARG A 109 -22.83 -4.10 -2.45
C ARG A 109 -22.55 -4.55 -3.89
N TRP A 110 -21.67 -5.53 -4.07
CA TRP A 110 -21.34 -6.14 -5.34
C TRP A 110 -22.55 -6.82 -5.99
N GLU A 111 -23.35 -7.54 -5.21
CA GLU A 111 -24.57 -8.19 -5.68
C GLU A 111 -25.65 -7.17 -6.09
N GLU A 112 -25.69 -6.00 -5.45
CA GLU A 112 -26.66 -4.92 -5.75
C GLU A 112 -26.31 -4.04 -6.97
N LYS A 113 -25.08 -4.13 -7.48
CA LYS A 113 -24.53 -3.16 -8.43
C LYS A 113 -23.73 -3.83 -9.54
N ASP A 114 -23.78 -3.24 -10.73
CA ASP A 114 -22.99 -3.72 -11.86
C ASP A 114 -21.56 -3.14 -11.81
N PHE A 115 -20.73 -3.69 -10.92
CA PHE A 115 -19.30 -3.40 -10.91
C PHE A 115 -18.58 -4.18 -12.01
N LYS A 116 -17.58 -3.55 -12.64
CA LYS A 116 -16.78 -4.20 -13.68
C LYS A 116 -15.69 -5.09 -13.07
N GLY A 117 -15.47 -6.23 -13.72
CA GLY A 117 -14.38 -7.15 -13.40
C GLY A 117 -14.76 -8.16 -12.33
N GLU A 118 -13.78 -8.51 -11.50
CA GLU A 118 -13.91 -9.55 -10.47
C GLU A 118 -14.06 -8.91 -9.08
N LEU A 119 -14.83 -9.55 -8.19
CA LEU A 119 -14.97 -9.12 -6.80
C LEU A 119 -13.63 -9.21 -6.07
N LEU A 120 -12.90 -10.32 -6.24
CA LEU A 120 -11.56 -10.53 -5.71
C LEU A 120 -10.58 -10.59 -6.87
N LYS A 121 -9.56 -9.74 -6.85
CA LYS A 121 -8.61 -9.63 -7.97
C LYS A 121 -7.55 -10.72 -7.91
N GLU A 122 -7.56 -11.63 -8.86
CA GLU A 122 -6.50 -12.64 -9.00
C GLU A 122 -5.21 -12.02 -9.61
N PRO A 123 -4.00 -12.50 -9.24
CA PRO A 123 -3.69 -13.49 -8.19
C PRO A 123 -3.61 -12.89 -6.77
N PHE A 124 -3.86 -11.59 -6.61
CA PHE A 124 -3.53 -10.84 -5.40
C PHE A 124 -4.50 -11.07 -4.23
N GLY A 125 -5.77 -11.36 -4.51
CA GLY A 125 -6.80 -11.68 -3.51
C GLY A 125 -7.46 -10.48 -2.81
N PHE A 126 -7.14 -9.24 -3.17
CA PHE A 126 -7.85 -8.09 -2.60
C PHE A 126 -9.17 -7.80 -3.32
N ALA A 127 -10.14 -7.26 -2.59
CA ALA A 127 -11.44 -6.88 -3.10
C ALA A 127 -11.35 -5.71 -4.10
N ASN A 128 -12.27 -5.71 -5.05
CA ASN A 128 -12.35 -4.73 -6.12
C ASN A 128 -12.36 -3.29 -5.56
N ARG A 129 -11.44 -2.46 -6.03
CA ARG A 129 -11.20 -1.10 -5.49
C ARG A 129 -12.41 -0.18 -5.66
N ASP A 130 -13.18 -0.32 -6.73
CA ASP A 130 -14.36 0.51 -6.95
C ASP A 130 -15.49 0.10 -5.99
N ALA A 131 -15.66 -1.22 -5.79
CA ALA A 131 -16.62 -1.75 -4.82
C ALA A 131 -16.28 -1.34 -3.38
N VAL A 132 -15.00 -1.44 -3.00
CA VAL A 132 -14.49 -0.95 -1.70
C VAL A 132 -14.73 0.56 -1.55
N SER A 133 -14.36 1.36 -2.54
CA SER A 133 -14.47 2.82 -2.48
C SER A 133 -15.92 3.32 -2.37
N GLN A 134 -16.86 2.61 -3.02
CA GLN A 134 -18.27 2.93 -2.93
C GLN A 134 -18.92 2.42 -1.63
N SER A 135 -18.43 1.31 -1.07
CA SER A 135 -18.92 0.75 0.20
C SER A 135 -18.41 1.55 1.40
N PHE A 136 -17.18 2.04 1.36
CA PHE A 136 -16.50 2.73 2.47
C PHE A 136 -16.07 4.14 2.06
N ARG A 137 -17.05 5.05 2.03
CA ARG A 137 -16.86 6.42 1.50
C ARG A 137 -15.99 7.28 2.41
N LYS A 138 -15.99 7.04 3.73
CA LYS A 138 -15.14 7.78 4.69
C LYS A 138 -13.70 7.29 4.57
N LEU A 139 -13.49 5.99 4.44
CA LEU A 139 -12.18 5.40 4.15
C LEU A 139 -11.59 5.92 2.83
N ASN A 140 -12.38 5.97 1.75
CA ASN A 140 -11.90 6.50 0.47
C ASN A 140 -11.50 7.99 0.57
N ARG A 141 -12.31 8.81 1.26
CA ARG A 141 -11.95 10.21 1.53
C ARG A 141 -10.70 10.35 2.39
N TRP A 142 -10.52 9.46 3.38
CA TRP A 142 -9.32 9.42 4.19
C TRP A 142 -8.07 9.18 3.33
N ALA A 143 -8.13 8.21 2.41
CA ALA A 143 -7.02 7.92 1.49
C ALA A 143 -6.69 9.14 0.60
N HIS A 144 -7.70 9.79 0.01
CA HIS A 144 -7.50 11.00 -0.79
C HIS A 144 -6.92 12.18 0.01
N ARG A 145 -7.37 12.38 1.25
CA ARG A 145 -6.81 13.44 2.12
C ARG A 145 -5.34 13.20 2.40
N TRP A 146 -4.97 11.96 2.73
CA TRP A 146 -3.58 11.61 2.99
C TRP A 146 -2.70 11.68 1.76
N ARG A 147 -3.25 11.37 0.59
CA ARG A 147 -2.60 11.66 -0.69
C ARG A 147 -2.28 13.14 -0.85
N GLY A 148 -3.25 14.02 -0.58
CA GLY A 148 -3.03 15.47 -0.60
C GLY A 148 -1.98 15.94 0.42
N LYS A 149 -1.98 15.39 1.64
CA LYS A 149 -1.06 15.78 2.71
C LYS A 149 0.38 15.29 2.48
N THR A 150 0.57 14.16 1.81
CA THR A 150 1.88 13.50 1.65
C THR A 150 2.47 13.60 0.25
N GLY A 151 1.65 13.93 -0.75
CA GLY A 151 2.02 13.87 -2.16
C GLY A 151 2.21 12.44 -2.70
N ARG A 152 1.75 11.41 -1.97
CA ARG A 152 1.91 9.99 -2.31
C ARG A 152 0.56 9.32 -2.45
N ASP A 153 0.44 8.33 -3.33
CA ASP A 153 -0.80 7.56 -3.37
C ASP A 153 -0.93 6.73 -2.08
N ILE A 154 -2.13 6.72 -1.50
CA ILE A 154 -2.51 5.83 -0.40
C ILE A 154 -3.41 4.77 -1.02
N ALA A 155 -3.01 3.51 -0.96
CA ALA A 155 -3.70 2.43 -1.63
C ALA A 155 -4.23 1.40 -0.62
N PRO A 156 -5.46 1.60 -0.09
CA PRO A 156 -6.14 0.57 0.68
C PRO A 156 -6.43 -0.66 -0.19
N ALA A 157 -5.96 -1.82 0.26
CA ALA A 157 -6.30 -3.12 -0.30
C ALA A 157 -7.05 -3.91 0.77
N LEU A 158 -8.31 -4.23 0.51
CA LEU A 158 -9.16 -5.00 1.43
C LEU A 158 -9.04 -6.49 1.15
N PHE A 159 -8.81 -7.29 2.18
CA PHE A 159 -8.77 -8.75 2.17
C PHE A 159 -9.75 -9.32 3.21
N GLY A 160 -10.03 -10.62 3.13
CA GLY A 160 -10.63 -11.35 4.25
C GLY A 160 -9.72 -11.34 5.48
N SER A 161 -10.24 -11.73 6.64
CA SER A 161 -9.53 -11.69 7.93
C SER A 161 -8.23 -12.51 7.94
N SER A 162 -8.14 -13.55 7.12
CA SER A 162 -6.91 -14.34 6.91
C SER A 162 -5.77 -13.58 6.23
N GLY A 163 -6.04 -12.37 5.73
CA GLY A 163 -5.09 -11.58 4.96
C GLY A 163 -4.93 -12.09 3.51
N PRO A 164 -3.90 -11.59 2.81
CA PRO A 164 -3.64 -11.95 1.42
C PRO A 164 -3.32 -13.45 1.27
N PRO A 165 -3.79 -14.10 0.18
CA PRO A 165 -3.57 -15.52 -0.01
C PRO A 165 -2.08 -15.83 -0.21
N HIS A 166 -1.63 -16.96 0.34
CA HIS A 166 -0.28 -17.44 0.15
C HIS A 166 -0.14 -18.12 -1.22
N LYS A 167 0.20 -17.34 -2.27
CA LYS A 167 0.40 -17.83 -3.64
C LYS A 167 1.84 -17.57 -4.11
N GLY A 168 2.72 -18.57 -3.99
CA GLY A 168 4.08 -18.59 -4.58
C GLY A 168 5.05 -17.53 -4.03
N SER A 169 6.31 -17.55 -4.52
CA SER A 169 7.43 -16.75 -4.00
C SER A 169 7.46 -15.28 -4.47
N ASP A 170 6.89 -14.96 -5.62
CA ASP A 170 7.23 -13.71 -6.32
C ASP A 170 6.24 -12.56 -6.06
N ILE A 171 5.03 -12.89 -5.58
CA ILE A 171 3.92 -11.96 -5.32
C ILE A 171 3.25 -12.29 -3.98
N SER A 172 4.05 -12.60 -2.96
CA SER A 172 3.51 -12.99 -1.65
C SER A 172 3.45 -11.81 -0.69
N ALA A 173 2.28 -11.18 -0.62
CA ALA A 173 1.95 -10.11 0.31
C ALA A 173 1.29 -10.64 1.61
N HIS A 174 1.38 -11.94 1.86
CA HIS A 174 0.83 -12.61 3.05
C HIS A 174 1.41 -12.02 4.33
N PHE A 175 0.70 -12.24 5.44
CA PHE A 175 1.11 -11.78 6.75
C PHE A 175 2.46 -12.35 7.17
N ARG A 176 3.34 -11.47 7.63
CA ARG A 176 4.64 -11.81 8.19
C ARG A 176 4.74 -11.38 9.65
N PRO A 177 5.58 -12.04 10.46
CA PRO A 177 5.79 -11.67 11.86
C PRO A 177 6.37 -10.25 12.03
N ASP A 178 7.08 -9.74 11.03
CA ASP A 178 7.75 -8.44 11.02
C ASP A 178 6.96 -7.34 10.28
N ASP A 179 5.69 -7.62 9.94
CA ASP A 179 4.84 -6.63 9.31
C ASP A 179 4.65 -5.40 10.22
N TRP A 180 4.62 -4.22 9.59
CA TRP A 180 4.28 -2.99 10.28
C TRP A 180 2.77 -2.93 10.55
N ILE A 181 2.36 -3.32 11.76
CA ILE A 181 0.97 -3.25 12.21
C ILE A 181 0.59 -1.80 12.55
N VAL A 182 -0.54 -1.35 12.03
CA VAL A 182 -1.14 -0.05 12.35
C VAL A 182 -2.14 -0.25 13.48
N ASP A 183 -1.70 -0.05 14.72
CA ASP A 183 -2.57 -0.23 15.88
C ASP A 183 -3.65 0.85 15.95
N LEU A 184 -4.91 0.42 15.75
CA LEU A 184 -6.11 1.26 15.77
C LEU A 184 -6.83 1.24 17.12
N VAL A 185 -6.47 0.33 18.02
CA VAL A 185 -7.07 0.22 19.35
C VAL A 185 -6.02 0.70 20.34
N GLU A 186 -6.32 1.73 21.13
CA GLU A 186 -5.44 2.07 22.24
C GLU A 186 -5.50 0.93 23.26
N ARG A 187 -4.50 0.05 23.23
CA ARG A 187 -4.25 -0.85 24.35
C ARG A 187 -3.71 0.02 25.46
N SER A 188 -4.51 0.30 26.48
CA SER A 188 -4.02 0.91 27.72
C SER A 188 -2.84 0.06 28.20
N SER A 189 -1.64 0.63 28.14
CA SER A 189 -0.45 0.04 28.72
C SER A 189 -0.76 -0.26 30.19
N ARG A 190 -0.73 -1.54 30.57
CA ARG A 190 -0.68 -1.94 31.98
C ARG A 190 0.74 -1.79 32.50
#